data_AF-A0A392U5W7-F1
#
_entry.id   AF-A0A392U5W7-F1
#
_cell.length_a   1.000
_cell.length_b   1.000
_cell.length_c   1.000
_cell.angle_alpha   90.00
_cell.angle_beta   90.00
_cell.angle_gamma   90.00
#
_symmetry.space_group_name_H-M   'P 1'
#
loop_
_entity.id
_entity.type
_entity.pdbx_description
1 polymer ?
#
loop_
_entity_poly.entity_id
_entity_poly.type
_entity_poly.pdbx_seq_one_letter_code
_entity_poly.pdbx_strand_id
1 'polypeptide(L)' 'MYAKCGCVMDARHVFNTIVVRDAVLWNSMLAAYAQNGHPDESLSLCREMAANGVRPTEATLVTVVSSSADIA' A
#
# COMPACT_ATOMS: atom_id res chain seq x y z
N MET A 1 14.67 -2.31 0.10
CA MET A 1 15.53 -2.26 -1.11
C MET A 1 14.77 -2.23 -2.44
N TYR A 2 13.42 -2.20 -2.45
CA TYR A 2 12.62 -1.94 -3.67
C TYR A 2 11.93 -0.56 -3.68
N ALA A 3 12.01 0.18 -2.57
CA ALA A 3 11.37 1.49 -2.41
C ALA A 3 12.11 2.65 -3.12
N LYS A 4 13.28 2.42 -3.73
CA LYS A 4 14.14 3.48 -4.29
C LYS A 4 14.15 3.59 -5.82
N CYS A 5 13.39 2.74 -6.53
CA CYS A 5 13.49 2.63 -8.00
C CYS A 5 12.18 2.85 -8.78
N GLY A 6 11.08 3.32 -8.18
CA GLY A 6 9.81 3.45 -8.91
C GLY A 6 9.18 2.09 -9.30
N CYS A 7 9.69 0.98 -8.75
CA CYS A 7 9.20 -0.37 -8.98
C CYS A 7 7.96 -0.73 -8.15
N VAL A 8 7.15 0.27 -7.74
CA VAL A 8 5.88 -0.03 -7.04
C VAL A 8 4.94 -0.82 -7.95
N MET A 9 5.05 -0.63 -9.27
CA MET A 9 4.33 -1.40 -10.28
C MET A 9 4.72 -2.89 -10.26
N ASP A 10 6.02 -3.21 -10.13
CA ASP A 10 6.49 -4.60 -10.03
C ASP A 10 6.01 -5.25 -8.73
N ALA A 11 6.07 -4.51 -7.63
CA ALA A 11 5.52 -4.95 -6.35
C ALA A 11 4.00 -5.21 -6.46
N ARG A 12 3.26 -4.36 -7.21
CA ARG A 12 1.83 -4.57 -7.48
C ARG A 12 1.59 -5.80 -8.32
N HIS A 13 2.46 -6.09 -9.28
CA HIS A 13 2.34 -7.28 -10.11
C HIS A 13 2.49 -8.56 -9.28
N VAL A 14 3.51 -8.63 -8.41
CA VAL A 14 3.70 -9.75 -7.47
C VAL A 14 2.57 -9.81 -6.46
N PHE A 15 2.07 -8.67 -5.98
CA PHE A 15 0.91 -8.62 -5.10
C PHE A 15 -0.33 -9.20 -5.77
N ASN A 16 -0.52 -8.95 -7.07
CA ASN A 16 -1.66 -9.46 -7.84
C ASN A 16 -1.58 -10.97 -8.10
N THR A 17 -0.38 -11.57 -8.18
CA THR A 17 -0.22 -13.02 -8.35
C THR A 17 -0.50 -13.82 -7.08
N ILE A 18 -0.45 -13.18 -5.90
CA ILE A 18 -0.72 -13.82 -4.62
C ILE A 18 -2.23 -13.90 -4.36
N VAL A 19 -2.78 -15.11 -4.33
CA VAL A 19 -4.22 -15.36 -4.14
C VAL A 19 -4.64 -15.12 -2.67
N VAL A 20 -3.80 -15.50 -1.71
CA VAL A 20 -4.05 -15.34 -0.27
C VAL A 20 -3.17 -14.23 0.26
N ARG A 21 -3.78 -13.08 0.56
CA ARG A 21 -3.07 -11.88 1.01
C ARG A 21 -3.32 -11.64 2.49
N ASP A 22 -2.28 -11.84 3.28
CA ASP A 22 -2.31 -11.51 4.70
C ASP A 22 -2.18 -10.01 4.95
N ALA A 23 -2.58 -9.57 6.15
CA ALA A 23 -2.50 -8.16 6.57
C ALA A 23 -1.09 -7.56 6.40
N VAL A 24 -0.04 -8.37 6.60
CA VAL A 24 1.36 -7.95 6.38
C VAL A 24 1.64 -7.62 4.91
N LEU A 25 1.05 -8.37 3.98
CA LEU A 25 1.24 -8.19 2.55
C LEU A 25 0.57 -6.91 2.06
N TRP A 26 -0.66 -6.66 2.51
CA TRP A 26 -1.38 -5.39 2.30
C TRP A 26 -0.58 -4.20 2.83
N ASN A 27 -0.11 -4.29 4.08
CA ASN A 27 0.66 -3.22 4.72
C ASN A 27 1.98 -2.93 4.00
N SER A 28 2.66 -3.98 3.52
CA SER A 28 3.90 -3.83 2.76
C SER A 28 3.68 -3.09 1.44
N MET A 29 2.58 -3.40 0.75
CA MET A 29 2.22 -2.76 -0.52
C MET A 29 1.76 -1.30 -0.32
N LEU A 30 0.98 -1.04 0.73
CA LEU A 30 0.61 0.31 1.17
C LEU A 30 1.82 1.18 1.48
N ALA A 31 2.77 0.65 2.25
CA ALA A 31 4.02 1.34 2.56
C ALA A 31 4.85 1.61 1.30
N ALA A 32 4.85 0.69 0.33
CA ALA A 32 5.52 0.88 -0.95
C ALA A 32 4.88 2.02 -1.76
N TYR A 33 3.56 2.11 -1.84
CA TYR A 33 2.88 3.24 -2.50
C TYR A 33 3.13 4.58 -1.80
N ALA A 34 3.07 4.61 -0.46
CA ALA A 34 3.34 5.81 0.31
C ALA A 34 4.78 6.32 0.09
N GLN A 35 5.78 5.42 0.09
CA GLN A 35 7.18 5.78 -0.13
C GLN A 35 7.50 6.21 -1.58
N ASN A 36 6.68 5.84 -2.56
CA ASN A 36 6.89 6.20 -3.96
C ASN A 36 6.01 7.39 -4.41
N GLY A 37 5.31 8.07 -3.48
CA GLY A 37 4.51 9.25 -3.81
C GLY A 37 3.24 8.93 -4.59
N HIS A 38 2.63 7.76 -4.36
CA HIS A 38 1.37 7.34 -4.99
C HIS A 38 0.23 7.21 -3.96
N PRO A 39 -0.23 8.33 -3.36
CA PRO A 39 -1.24 8.32 -2.30
C PRO A 39 -2.61 7.81 -2.77
N ASP A 40 -3.03 8.11 -4.01
CA ASP A 40 -4.30 7.64 -4.56
C ASP A 40 -4.38 6.10 -4.68
N GLU A 41 -3.28 5.47 -5.11
CA GLU A 41 -3.17 4.00 -5.17
C GLU A 41 -3.13 3.39 -3.77
N SER A 42 -2.43 4.04 -2.83
CA SER A 42 -2.41 3.66 -1.42
C SER A 42 -3.83 3.65 -0.82
N LEU A 43 -4.61 4.71 -1.03
CA LEU A 43 -6.01 4.81 -0.59
C LEU A 43 -6.89 3.74 -1.22
N SER A 44 -6.75 3.52 -2.53
CA SER A 44 -7.49 2.50 -3.26
C SER A 44 -7.20 1.10 -2.71
N LEU A 45 -5.92 0.80 -2.43
CA LEU A 45 -5.51 -0.47 -1.84
C LEU A 45 -6.00 -0.64 -0.39
N CYS A 46 -6.03 0.44 0.40
CA CYS A 46 -6.60 0.42 1.76
C CYS A 46 -8.09 0.07 1.74
N ARG A 47 -8.84 0.60 0.76
CA ARG A 47 -10.26 0.30 0.58
C ARG A 47 -10.47 -1.15 0.16
N GLU A 48 -9.61 -1.67 -0.71
CA GLU A 48 -9.63 -3.06 -1.16
C GLU A 48 -9.30 -4.03 -0.01
N MET A 49 -8.34 -3.68 0.85
CA MET A 49 -8.01 -4.40 2.09
C MET A 49 -9.23 -4.54 3.00
N ALA A 50 -9.95 -3.43 3.24
CA ALA A 50 -11.17 -3.42 4.05
C ALA A 50 -12.31 -4.23 3.40
N ALA A 51 -12.46 -4.16 2.07
CA ALA A 51 -13.45 -4.95 1.33
C ALA A 51 -13.18 -6.47 1.39
N ASN A 52 -11.91 -6.87 1.50
CA ASN A 52 -11.49 -8.26 1.70
C ASN A 52 -11.60 -8.72 3.18
N GLY A 53 -12.18 -7.91 4.07
CA GLY A 53 -12.34 -8.24 5.49
C GLY A 53 -11.05 -8.12 6.30
N VAL A 54 -9.98 -7.58 5.72
CA VAL A 54 -8.71 -7.35 6.41
C VAL A 54 -8.75 -5.95 7.01
N ARG A 55 -8.63 -5.86 8.34
CA ARG A 55 -8.67 -4.57 9.04
C ARG A 55 -7.40 -3.76 8.78
N PRO A 56 -7.51 -2.52 8.25
CA PRO A 56 -6.36 -1.61 8.18
C PRO A 56 -5.74 -1.44 9.56
N THR A 57 -4.42 -1.55 9.65
CA THR A 57 -3.69 -1.40 10.91
C THR A 57 -3.36 0.08 11.14
N GLU A 58 -2.98 0.48 12.37
CA GLU A 58 -2.51 1.85 12.64
C GLU A 58 -1.39 2.29 11.68
N ALA A 59 -0.47 1.38 11.35
CA ALA A 59 0.58 1.63 10.36
C ALA A 59 0.02 1.98 8.97
N THR A 60 -1.11 1.38 8.56
CA THR A 60 -1.80 1.68 7.30
C THR A 60 -2.39 3.08 7.30
N LEU A 61 -2.98 3.50 8.43
CA LEU A 61 -3.57 4.83 8.57
C LEU A 61 -2.49 5.90 8.57
N VAL A 62 -1.36 5.65 9.24
CA VAL A 62 -0.20 6.55 9.24
C VAL A 62 0.39 6.69 7.84
N THR A 63 0.55 5.60 7.08
CA THR A 63 1.10 5.68 5.71
C THR A 63 0.16 6.38 4.74
N VAL A 64 -1.15 6.16 4.86
CA VAL A 64 -2.15 6.89 4.06
C VAL A 64 -2.09 8.38 4.39
N VAL A 65 -2.16 8.75 5.68
CA VAL A 65 -2.12 10.15 6.11
C VAL A 65 -0.80 10.83 5.74
N SER A 66 0.33 10.16 5.89
CA SER A 66 1.64 10.73 5.52
C SER A 66 1.73 10.92 4.00
N SER A 67 1.27 9.94 3.21
CA SER A 67 1.27 10.06 1.74
C SER A 67 0.40 11.21 1.23
N SER A 68 -0.67 11.55 1.95
CA SER A 68 -1.51 12.72 1.65
C SER A 68 -0.89 14.04 2.12
N ALA A 69 -0.04 14.02 3.14
CA ALA A 69 0.57 15.21 3.73
C ALA A 69 1.77 15.73 2.91
N ASP A 70 2.48 14.85 2.18
CA ASP A 70 3.58 15.23 1.29
C ASP A 70 3.13 15.93 -0.02
N ILE A 71 1.83 16.20 -0.19
CA ILE A 71 1.26 16.95 -1.34
C ILE A 71 1.21 18.48 -1.08
N ALA A 72 1.73 18.98 0.06
CA ALA A 72 1.68 20.40 0.44
C ALA A 72 2.94 21.20 0.09
#